data_AF-A0A399SK89-F1
#
_entry.id   AF-A0A399SK89-F1
#
_cell.length_a   1.000
_cell.length_b   1.000
_cell.length_c   1.000
_cell.angle_alpha   90.00
_cell.angle_beta   90.00
_cell.angle_gamma   90.00
#
_symmetry.space_group_name_H-M   'P 1'
#
loop_
_entity.id
_entity.type
_entity.pdbx_description
1 polymer ?
#
loop_
_entity_poly.entity_id
_entity_poly.type
_entity_poly.pdbx_seq_one_letter_code
_entity_poly.pdbx_strand_id
1 'polypeptide(L)'
;ELKTLVGHGVRQVRGRGLMIGLQLDADIDAHDFAFALAERGVLTKDTYGNVVRLTPPLVIGEAELALALEAIRQTLAGWPRRKVA
;
A
#
# COMPACT_ATOMS: atom_id res chain seq x y z
N GLU A 1 6.14 -10.79 2.16
CA GLU A 1 6.54 -9.95 1.02
C GLU A 1 6.43 -8.46 1.27
N LEU A 2 5.29 -7.89 1.70
CA LEU A 2 5.15 -6.43 1.90
C LEU A 2 6.29 -5.74 2.70
N LYS A 3 6.91 -6.43 3.65
CA LYS A 3 8.06 -5.91 4.41
C LYS A 3 9.27 -5.55 3.53
N THR A 4 9.42 -6.14 2.34
CA THR A 4 10.52 -5.80 1.41
C THR A 4 10.34 -4.43 0.76
N LEU A 5 9.15 -3.84 0.85
CA LEU A 5 8.86 -2.50 0.34
C LEU A 5 9.35 -1.40 1.29
N VAL A 6 9.77 -1.75 2.51
CA VAL A 6 10.29 -0.78 3.48
C VAL A 6 11.53 -0.11 2.90
N GLY A 7 11.59 1.23 2.99
CA GLY A 7 12.63 2.06 2.37
C GLY A 7 12.40 2.34 0.88
N HIS A 8 11.30 1.86 0.31
CA HIS A 8 10.93 2.04 -1.10
C HIS A 8 9.55 2.73 -1.23
N GLY A 9 9.29 3.79 -0.45
CA GLY A 9 7.98 4.46 -0.38
C GLY A 9 7.10 3.95 0.77
N VAL A 10 7.59 2.96 1.52
CA VAL A 10 6.95 2.44 2.73
C VAL A 10 7.89 2.65 3.90
N ARG A 11 7.41 3.31 4.95
CA ARG A 11 8.15 3.52 6.18
C ARG A 11 8.09 2.30 7.09
N GLN A 12 6.91 1.68 7.19
CA GLN A 12 6.68 0.56 8.10
C GLN A 12 5.52 -0.32 7.64
N VAL A 13 5.63 -1.62 7.83
CA VAL A 13 4.53 -2.57 7.70
C VAL A 13 4.18 -3.16 9.06
N ARG A 14 2.92 -3.03 9.49
CA ARG A 14 2.42 -3.56 10.77
C ARG A 14 1.12 -4.32 10.59
N GLY A 15 0.79 -5.21 11.50
CA GLY A 15 -0.47 -5.97 11.47
C GLY A 15 -0.28 -7.44 11.81
N ARG A 16 -1.39 -8.19 11.78
CA ARG A 16 -1.44 -9.63 12.05
C ARG A 16 -2.48 -10.29 11.15
N GLY A 17 -2.13 -11.46 10.59
CA GLY A 17 -2.99 -12.15 9.63
C GLY A 17 -3.25 -11.27 8.39
N LEU A 18 -4.51 -11.16 7.98
CA LEU A 18 -4.95 -10.34 6.85
C LEU A 18 -5.34 -8.91 7.23
N MET A 19 -5.08 -8.46 8.45
CA MET A 19 -5.26 -7.07 8.85
C MET A 19 -3.90 -6.37 8.91
N ILE A 20 -3.55 -5.69 7.82
CA ILE A 20 -2.23 -5.07 7.63
C ILE A 20 -2.37 -3.56 7.43
N GLY A 21 -1.52 -2.80 8.10
CA GLY A 21 -1.32 -1.37 7.88
C GLY A 21 0.02 -1.12 7.20
N LEU A 22 -0.03 -0.43 6.06
CA LEU A 22 1.12 0.02 5.30
C LEU A 22 1.34 1.51 5.58
N GLN A 23 2.31 1.85 6.42
CA GLN A 23 2.68 3.25 6.65
C GLN A 23 3.58 3.70 5.51
N LEU A 24 3.13 4.71 4.76
CA LEU A 24 3.87 5.26 3.64
C LEU A 24 4.95 6.23 4.14
N ASP A 25 5.92 6.52 3.27
CA ASP A 25 6.88 7.59 3.53
C ASP A 25 6.18 8.96 3.57
N ALA A 26 6.79 9.92 4.27
CA ALA A 26 6.14 11.19 4.60
C ALA A 26 5.84 12.08 3.38
N ASP A 27 6.48 11.81 2.24
CA ASP A 27 6.27 12.49 0.97
C ASP A 27 5.15 11.86 0.11
N ILE A 28 4.52 10.78 0.59
CA ILE A 28 3.44 10.08 -0.08
C ILE A 28 2.14 10.29 0.72
N ASP A 29 1.18 10.98 0.10
CA ASP A 29 -0.16 11.11 0.65
C ASP A 29 -0.92 9.78 0.51
N ALA A 30 -1.43 9.24 1.63
CA ALA A 30 -2.07 7.92 1.62
C ALA A 30 -3.45 7.93 0.95
N HIS A 31 -4.12 9.08 0.88
CA HIS A 31 -5.41 9.22 0.21
C HIS A 31 -5.23 9.14 -1.30
N ASP A 32 -4.29 9.92 -1.85
CA ASP A 32 -3.97 9.87 -3.28
C ASP A 32 -3.42 8.50 -3.68
N PHE A 33 -2.59 7.89 -2.82
CA PHE A 33 -2.08 6.53 -3.05
C PHE A 33 -3.21 5.49 -3.07
N ALA A 34 -4.22 5.62 -2.20
CA ALA A 34 -5.38 4.74 -2.19
C ALA A 34 -6.22 4.89 -3.48
N PHE A 35 -6.36 6.11 -4.01
CA PHE A 35 -6.99 6.32 -5.31
C PHE A 35 -6.21 5.68 -6.46
N ALA A 36 -4.89 5.83 -6.49
CA ALA A 36 -4.05 5.20 -7.51
C ALA A 36 -4.09 3.66 -7.44
N LEU A 37 -4.29 3.08 -6.26
CA LEU A 37 -4.58 1.64 -6.12
C LEU A 37 -5.97 1.27 -6.67
N ALA A 38 -6.97 2.11 -6.45
CA ALA A 38 -8.31 1.89 -6.97
C ALA A 38 -8.35 1.88 -8.50
N GLU A 39 -7.57 2.75 -9.16
CA GLU A 39 -7.38 2.74 -10.62
C GLU A 39 -6.78 1.43 -11.13
N ARG A 40 -6.06 0.69 -10.27
CA ARG A 40 -5.49 -0.63 -10.54
C ARG A 40 -6.36 -1.78 -10.04
N GLY A 41 -7.60 -1.51 -9.65
CA GLY A 41 -8.56 -2.52 -9.20
C GLY A 41 -8.40 -2.97 -7.74
N VAL A 42 -7.59 -2.28 -6.93
CA VAL A 42 -7.42 -2.59 -5.50
C VAL A 42 -8.05 -1.51 -4.65
N LEU A 43 -9.19 -1.82 -4.04
CA LEU A 43 -9.90 -0.91 -3.15
C LEU A 43 -9.34 -1.00 -1.73
N THR A 44 -8.99 0.14 -1.17
CA THR A 44 -8.47 0.29 0.19
C THR A 44 -8.90 1.65 0.75
N LYS A 45 -8.58 1.91 2.01
CA LYS A 45 -8.82 3.19 2.65
C LYS A 45 -7.60 3.62 3.46
N ASP A 46 -7.28 4.90 3.36
CA ASP A 46 -6.29 5.55 4.20
C ASP A 46 -6.83 5.80 5.62
N THR A 47 -5.92 5.78 6.60
CA THR A 47 -6.18 6.14 8.00
C THR A 47 -5.13 7.17 8.43
N TYR A 48 -5.57 8.24 9.09
CA TYR A 48 -4.69 9.30 9.61
C TYR A 48 -3.72 9.90 8.55
N GLY A 49 -4.09 9.89 7.27
CA GLY A 49 -3.36 10.54 6.17
C GLY A 49 -2.07 9.86 5.68
N ASN A 50 -1.51 8.88 6.41
CA ASN A 50 -0.22 8.27 6.05
C ASN A 50 -0.20 6.74 6.08
N VAL A 51 -1.33 6.09 6.38
CA VAL A 51 -1.42 4.63 6.50
C VAL A 51 -2.50 4.09 5.59
N VAL A 52 -2.15 3.16 4.71
CA VAL A 52 -3.08 2.41 3.87
C VAL A 52 -3.45 1.10 4.56
N ARG A 53 -4.75 0.77 4.64
CA ARG A 53 -5.23 -0.43 5.33
C ARG A 53 -5.57 -1.54 4.34
N LEU A 54 -4.87 -2.65 4.45
CA LEU A 54 -5.17 -3.88 3.70
C LEU A 54 -5.92 -4.84 4.63
N THR A 55 -7.21 -5.01 4.36
CA THR A 55 -8.11 -5.93 5.09
C THR A 55 -8.98 -6.69 4.09
N PRO A 56 -8.39 -7.59 3.27
CA PRO A 56 -9.17 -8.38 2.33
C PRO A 56 -10.11 -9.36 3.05
N PRO A 57 -11.14 -9.88 2.35
CA PRO A 57 -11.95 -10.98 2.84
C PRO A 57 -11.10 -12.20 3.23
N LEU A 58 -11.53 -12.97 4.24
CA LEU A 58 -10.79 -14.15 4.68
C LEU A 58 -10.78 -15.31 3.67
N VAL A 59 -11.64 -15.23 2.66
CA VAL A 59 -11.75 -16.19 1.55
C VAL A 59 -10.84 -15.84 0.37
N ILE A 60 -10.05 -14.76 0.46
CA ILE A 60 -9.16 -14.31 -0.62
C ILE A 60 -8.11 -15.39 -0.97
N GLY A 61 -7.91 -15.62 -2.27
CA GLY A 61 -6.94 -16.58 -2.79
C GLY A 61 -5.54 -16.01 -3.01
N GLU A 62 -4.56 -16.89 -3.23
CA GLU A 62 -3.17 -16.49 -3.49
C GLU A 62 -3.01 -15.64 -4.75
N ALA A 63 -3.76 -15.95 -5.82
CA ALA A 63 -3.72 -15.19 -7.06
C ALA A 63 -4.21 -13.74 -6.88
N GLU A 64 -5.27 -13.53 -6.09
CA GLU A 64 -5.79 -12.20 -5.78
C GLU A 64 -4.81 -11.42 -4.89
N LEU A 65 -4.16 -12.10 -3.95
CA LEU A 65 -3.09 -11.50 -3.14
C LEU A 65 -1.89 -11.09 -4.01
N ALA A 66 -1.51 -11.89 -4.99
CA ALA A 66 -0.44 -11.56 -5.93
C ALA A 66 -0.80 -10.34 -6.80
N LEU A 67 -2.03 -10.26 -7.29
CA LEU A 67 -2.54 -9.10 -8.02
C LEU A 67 -2.49 -7.83 -7.15
N ALA A 68 -2.96 -7.92 -5.90
CA ALA A 68 -2.93 -6.79 -4.98
C ALA A 68 -1.50 -6.33 -4.67
N LEU A 69 -0.57 -7.28 -4.49
CA LEU A 69 0.83 -6.96 -4.24
C LEU A 69 1.49 -6.29 -5.44
N GLU A 70 1.20 -6.76 -6.66
CA GLU A 70 1.73 -6.17 -7.88
C GLU A 70 1.19 -4.76 -8.11
N ALA A 71 -0.11 -4.54 -7.88
CA ALA A 71 -0.70 -3.20 -7.92
C ALA A 71 0.01 -2.25 -6.94
N ILE A 72 0.30 -2.69 -5.71
CA ILE A 72 1.06 -1.90 -4.73
C ILE A 72 2.47 -1.56 -5.25
N ARG A 73 3.19 -2.53 -5.82
CA ARG A 73 4.53 -2.31 -6.38
C ARG A 73 4.50 -1.30 -7.51
N GLN A 74 3.56 -1.44 -8.44
CA GLN A 74 3.45 -0.55 -9.60
C GLN A 74 3.04 0.87 -9.18
N THR A 75 2.14 1.02 -8.21
CA THR A 75 1.78 2.34 -7.68
C THR A 75 2.99 3.01 -7.03
N LEU A 76 3.75 2.28 -6.20
CA LEU A 76 4.97 2.82 -5.57
C LEU A 76 6.04 3.19 -6.60
N ALA A 77 6.21 2.39 -7.66
CA ALA A 77 7.19 2.66 -8.72
C ALA A 77 6.85 3.92 -9.54
N GLY A 78 5.56 4.17 -9.76
CA GLY A 78 5.07 5.37 -10.45
C GLY A 78 4.97 6.61 -9.57
N TRP A 79 5.17 6.48 -8.25
CA TRP A 79 4.98 7.60 -7.33
C TRP A 79 6.16 8.57 -7.36
N PRO A 80 5.94 9.87 -7.63
CA PRO A 80 7.01 10.84 -7.61
C PRO A 80 7.55 11.00 -6.19
N ARG A 81 8.79 10.56 -5.96
CA ARG A 81 9.49 10.82 -4.70
C ARG A 81 9.81 12.29 -4.59
N ARG A 82 9.24 12.98 -3.60
CA ARG A 82 9.58 14.39 -3.38
C ARG A 82 10.95 14.37 -2.72
N LYS A 83 12.00 14.81 -3.44
CA LYS A 83 13.31 15.03 -2.82
C LYS A 83 13.09 16.03 -1.68
N VAL A 84 13.25 15.56 -0.45
CA VAL A 84 13.28 16.43 0.72
C VAL A 84 14.47 17.37 0.51
N ALA A 85 14.19 18.67 0.51
CA ALA A 85 15.20 19.73 0.41
C ALA A 85 16.11 19.74 1.63
#